data_AF-A0A916EFS5-F1
#
_entry.id   AF-A0A916EFS5-F1
#
_cell.length_a   1.000
_cell.length_b   1.000
_cell.length_c   1.000
_cell.angle_alpha   90.00
_cell.angle_beta   90.00
_cell.angle_gamma   90.00
#
_symmetry.space_group_name_H-M   'P 1'
#
loop_
_entity.id
_entity.type
_entity.pdbx_description
1 polymer ?
#
loop_
_entity_poly.entity_id
_entity_poly.type
_entity_poly.pdbx_seq_one_letter_code
_entity_poly.pdbx_strand_id
1 'polypeptide(L)'
;MQSQTAPPQQIPPVHPKVFFYRPPNDFLHYYVDCKEICYDTVAYLLNKSSQEGNTQSNENECIFYYKQQYDARFYQVSCEIVSPLLINNCLNKNFLGFELQNAEQEHLAFTFDQKENLKCCLRQYLGQYLLN
;
A
#
# COMPACT_ATOMS: atom_id res chain seq x y z
N MET A 1 31.55 23.20 -31.25
CA MET A 1 30.57 23.27 -30.15
C MET A 1 29.58 22.13 -30.35
N GLN A 2 29.65 21.07 -29.55
CA GLN A 2 28.70 19.96 -29.62
C GLN A 2 27.56 20.27 -28.65
N SER A 3 26.36 20.43 -29.20
CA SER A 3 25.13 20.62 -28.44
C SER A 3 24.78 19.32 -27.73
N GLN A 4 24.86 19.30 -26.40
CA GLN A 4 24.33 18.20 -25.60
C GLN A 4 22.80 18.28 -25.65
N THR A 5 22.18 17.39 -26.41
CA THR A 5 20.75 17.13 -26.31
C THR A 5 20.47 16.50 -24.96
N ALA A 6 19.63 17.16 -24.14
CA ALA A 6 19.14 16.60 -22.89
C ALA A 6 18.50 15.22 -23.15
N PRO A 7 18.70 14.24 -22.25
CA PRO A 7 18.08 12.93 -22.41
C PRO A 7 16.55 13.09 -22.48
N PRO A 8 15.85 12.29 -23.28
CA PRO A 8 14.39 12.35 -23.36
C PRO A 8 13.80 12.14 -21.97
N GLN A 9 12.99 13.09 -21.52
CA GLN A 9 12.22 12.95 -20.29
C GLN A 9 11.27 11.77 -20.46
N GLN A 10 11.64 10.62 -19.90
CA GLN A 10 10.75 9.46 -19.88
C GLN A 10 9.56 9.80 -19.00
N ILE A 11 8.36 9.77 -19.59
CA ILE A 11 7.12 9.94 -18.85
C ILE A 11 7.03 8.77 -17.85
N PRO A 12 6.89 9.04 -16.55
CA PRO A 12 6.80 7.97 -15.57
C PRO A 12 5.60 7.08 -15.84
N PRO A 13 5.73 5.75 -15.67
CA PRO A 13 4.61 4.85 -15.85
C PRO A 13 3.51 5.18 -14.84
N VAL A 14 2.26 5.19 -15.30
CA VAL A 14 1.10 5.50 -14.46
C VAL A 14 0.63 4.23 -13.75
N HIS A 15 0.33 4.34 -12.46
CA HIS A 15 -0.15 3.24 -11.63
C HIS A 15 -1.44 3.63 -10.89
N PRO A 16 -2.42 2.72 -10.77
CA PRO A 16 -3.62 2.98 -10.00
C PRO A 16 -3.32 3.20 -8.52
N LYS A 17 -4.13 4.02 -7.86
CA LYS A 17 -4.02 4.26 -6.40
C LYS A 17 -4.47 3.08 -5.54
N VAL A 18 -5.34 2.23 -6.06
CA VAL A 18 -5.86 1.05 -5.38
C VAL A 18 -5.41 -0.21 -6.11
N PHE A 19 -4.76 -1.14 -5.40
CA PHE A 19 -4.22 -2.35 -5.98
C PHE A 19 -3.95 -3.43 -4.94
N PHE A 20 -3.76 -4.67 -5.40
CA PHE A 20 -3.24 -5.75 -4.57
C PHE A 20 -1.71 -5.84 -4.73
N TYR A 21 -1.01 -6.08 -3.63
CA TYR A 21 0.44 -6.17 -3.59
C TYR A 21 0.90 -7.38 -2.80
N ARG A 22 1.94 -8.06 -3.29
CA ARG A 22 2.67 -9.08 -2.56
C ARG A 22 4.16 -8.73 -2.57
N PRO A 23 4.75 -8.35 -1.42
CA PRO A 23 6.18 -8.12 -1.33
C PRO A 23 6.99 -9.36 -1.75
N PRO A 24 8.22 -9.16 -2.27
CA PRO A 24 9.18 -10.25 -2.34
C PRO A 24 9.35 -10.90 -0.97
N ASN A 25 9.43 -12.23 -0.93
CA ASN A 25 9.61 -13.03 0.29
C ASN A 25 8.46 -13.00 1.32
N ASP A 26 7.27 -12.50 0.94
CA ASP A 26 6.07 -12.59 1.78
C ASP A 26 5.03 -13.53 1.16
N PHE A 27 4.29 -14.24 1.99
CA PHE A 27 3.22 -15.16 1.57
C PHE A 27 1.85 -14.48 1.52
N LEU A 28 1.69 -13.36 2.23
CA LEU A 28 0.41 -12.65 2.32
C LEU A 28 0.24 -11.64 1.18
N HIS A 29 -1.01 -11.49 0.76
CA HIS A 29 -1.41 -10.44 -0.17
C HIS A 29 -1.97 -9.27 0.63
N TYR A 30 -1.71 -8.06 0.15
CA TYR A 30 -2.14 -6.84 0.79
C TYR A 30 -3.01 -6.05 -0.16
N TYR A 31 -4.15 -5.59 0.33
CA TYR A 31 -4.94 -4.56 -0.33
C TYR A 31 -4.30 -3.22 0.03
N VAL A 32 -3.93 -2.44 -0.99
CA VAL A 32 -3.25 -1.16 -0.84
C VAL A 32 -4.12 -0.08 -1.43
N ASP A 33 -4.34 0.99 -0.65
CA ASP A 33 -5.04 2.20 -1.09
C ASP A 33 -4.17 3.43 -0.80
N CYS A 34 -3.81 4.15 -1.85
CA CYS A 34 -3.03 5.38 -1.83
C CYS A 34 -3.95 6.59 -1.93
N LYS A 35 -4.41 7.10 -0.79
CA LYS A 35 -5.26 8.28 -0.74
C LYS A 35 -4.43 9.56 -0.74
N GLU A 36 -4.60 10.40 -1.75
CA GLU A 36 -3.96 11.72 -1.80
C GLU A 36 -4.44 12.59 -0.63
N ILE A 37 -3.50 13.30 0.00
CA ILE A 37 -3.77 14.20 1.13
C ILE A 37 -3.23 15.59 0.81
N CYS A 38 -3.96 16.62 1.26
CA CYS A 38 -3.54 18.00 1.07
C CYS A 38 -2.46 18.42 2.08
N TYR A 39 -1.77 19.51 1.76
CA TYR A 39 -0.75 20.09 2.63
C TYR A 39 -1.26 20.41 4.04
N ASP A 40 -2.50 20.88 4.19
CA ASP A 40 -3.08 21.19 5.50
C ASP A 40 -3.19 19.94 6.38
N THR A 41 -3.47 18.79 5.77
CA THR A 41 -3.50 17.50 6.49
C THR A 41 -2.09 17.12 6.96
N VAL A 42 -1.08 17.31 6.09
CA VAL A 42 0.33 17.07 6.46
C VAL A 42 0.77 18.00 7.60
N ALA A 43 0.44 19.29 7.51
CA ALA A 43 0.75 20.27 8.56
C ALA A 43 0.06 19.92 9.88
N TYR A 44 -1.22 19.53 9.84
CA TYR A 44 -1.95 19.06 11.02
C TYR A 44 -1.28 17.84 11.66
N LEU A 45 -0.88 16.84 10.88
CA LEU A 45 -0.23 15.63 11.38
C LEU A 45 1.13 15.91 12.05
N LEU A 46 1.93 16.79 11.46
CA LEU A 46 3.22 17.22 12.02
C LEU A 46 3.03 17.95 13.36
N ASN A 47 1.97 18.74 13.50
CA ASN A 47 1.64 19.41 14.76
C ASN A 47 1.07 18.41 15.80
N LYS A 48 0.26 17.45 15.36
CA LYS A 48 -0.41 16.46 16.20
C LYS A 48 0.54 15.41 16.78
N SER A 49 1.65 15.09 16.10
CA SER A 49 2.59 14.04 16.54
C SER A 49 3.26 14.28 17.90
N SER A 50 2.92 15.39 18.58
CA SER A 50 3.33 15.73 19.94
C SER A 50 2.34 15.30 21.04
N GLN A 51 1.11 14.84 20.74
CA GLN A 51 0.09 14.64 21.79
C GLN A 51 -0.68 13.32 21.85
N GLU A 52 -0.68 12.45 20.83
CA GLU A 52 -1.51 11.22 20.87
C GLU A 52 -0.76 10.00 20.33
N GLY A 53 0.02 9.34 21.18
CA GLY A 53 0.37 7.94 20.99
C GLY A 53 -0.81 7.10 21.41
N ASN A 54 -1.68 6.72 20.46
CA ASN A 54 -2.60 5.56 20.49
C ASN A 54 -3.71 5.78 19.44
N THR A 55 -3.36 5.75 18.16
CA THR A 55 -4.38 5.41 17.16
C THR A 55 -4.55 3.90 17.23
N GLN A 56 -5.73 3.43 17.65
CA GLN A 56 -6.11 2.02 17.66
C GLN A 56 -6.12 1.53 16.20
N SER A 57 -4.94 1.18 15.68
CA SER A 57 -4.82 0.55 14.38
C SER A 57 -5.36 -0.87 14.52
N ASN A 58 -6.28 -1.25 13.64
CA ASN A 58 -6.70 -2.64 13.51
C ASN A 58 -5.44 -3.52 13.33
N GLU A 59 -5.41 -4.70 13.96
CA GLU A 59 -4.20 -5.53 13.98
C GLU A 59 -3.76 -5.97 12.57
N ASN A 60 -4.72 -6.06 11.65
CA ASN A 60 -4.55 -6.38 10.22
C ASN A 60 -4.32 -5.15 9.32
N GLU A 61 -4.15 -3.95 9.88
CA GLU A 61 -3.93 -2.72 9.13
C GLU A 61 -2.54 -2.11 9.38
N CYS A 62 -1.99 -1.53 8.31
CA CYS A 62 -0.76 -0.75 8.34
C CYS A 62 -0.98 0.55 7.57
N ILE A 63 -0.79 1.68 8.25
CA ILE A 63 -0.90 3.02 7.65
C ILE A 63 0.45 3.72 7.71
N PHE A 64 0.84 4.35 6.61
CA PHE A 64 2.01 5.22 6.56
C PHE A 64 1.83 6.35 5.54
N TYR A 65 2.65 7.38 5.67
CA TYR A 65 2.64 8.51 4.75
C TYR A 65 3.79 8.41 3.74
N TYR A 66 3.50 8.79 2.49
CA TYR A 66 4.40 8.72 1.35
C TYR A 66 4.36 10.04 0.58
N LYS A 67 5.53 10.60 0.27
CA LYS A 67 5.67 11.72 -0.65
C LYS A 67 6.18 11.19 -1.99
N GLN A 68 5.41 11.41 -3.05
CA GLN A 68 5.78 11.00 -4.39
C GLN A 68 6.89 11.88 -4.96
N GLN A 69 7.85 11.26 -5.65
CA GLN A 69 9.02 11.98 -6.19
C GLN A 69 8.70 12.75 -7.47
N TYR A 70 7.75 12.27 -8.28
CA TYR A 70 7.46 12.84 -9.60
C TYR A 70 6.70 14.17 -9.55
N ASP A 71 5.71 14.30 -8.67
CA ASP A 71 4.82 15.47 -8.60
C ASP A 71 4.74 16.10 -7.21
N ALA A 72 5.57 15.63 -6.28
CA ALA A 72 5.64 16.08 -4.89
C ALA A 72 4.32 15.94 -4.10
N ARG A 73 3.33 15.19 -4.59
CA ARG A 73 2.08 14.94 -3.88
C ARG A 73 2.29 14.03 -2.67
N PHE A 74 1.40 14.18 -1.70
CA PHE A 74 1.41 13.41 -0.47
C PHE A 74 0.28 12.41 -0.48
N TYR A 75 0.56 11.21 0.00
CA TYR A 75 -0.39 10.11 0.08
C TYR A 75 -0.37 9.52 1.48
N GLN A 76 -1.56 9.24 2.01
CA GLN A 76 -1.75 8.28 3.07
C GLN A 76 -1.92 6.91 2.39
N VAL A 77 -1.02 6.00 2.69
CA VAL A 77 -1.06 4.62 2.18
C VAL A 77 -1.62 3.74 3.29
N SER A 78 -2.80 3.19 3.07
CA SER A 78 -3.39 2.15 3.93
C SER A 78 -3.18 0.78 3.29
N CYS A 79 -2.77 -0.17 4.11
CA CYS A 79 -2.57 -1.56 3.73
C CYS A 79 -3.38 -2.46 4.66
N GLU A 80 -4.10 -3.42 4.08
CA GLU A 80 -4.87 -4.42 4.81
C GLU A 80 -4.46 -5.83 4.35
N ILE A 81 -4.32 -6.76 5.29
CA ILE A 81 -4.07 -8.17 4.94
C ILE A 81 -5.32 -8.73 4.24
N VAL A 82 -5.16 -9.21 3.02
CA VAL A 82 -6.24 -9.92 2.32
C VAL A 82 -6.27 -11.34 2.83
N SER A 83 -7.39 -11.75 3.41
CA SER A 83 -7.62 -13.11 3.90
C SER A 83 -7.31 -14.17 2.83
N PRO A 84 -6.30 -15.04 3.05
CA PRO A 84 -6.09 -16.22 2.23
C PRO A 84 -7.34 -17.09 2.08
N LEU A 85 -8.16 -17.24 3.13
CA LEU A 85 -9.42 -17.97 3.03
C LEU A 85 -10.41 -17.29 2.07
N LEU A 86 -10.53 -15.97 2.12
CA LEU A 86 -11.37 -15.21 1.19
C LEU A 86 -10.90 -15.37 -0.26
N ILE A 87 -9.59 -15.32 -0.50
CA ILE A 87 -9.00 -15.56 -1.83
C ILE A 87 -9.36 -16.96 -2.31
N ASN A 88 -9.12 -17.99 -1.50
CA ASN A 88 -9.44 -19.37 -1.86
C ASN A 88 -10.92 -19.57 -2.15
N ASN A 89 -11.80 -19.00 -1.33
CA ASN A 89 -13.24 -19.06 -1.54
C ASN A 89 -13.65 -18.36 -2.83
N CYS A 90 -13.09 -17.17 -3.10
CA CYS A 90 -13.32 -16.46 -4.34
C CYS A 90 -12.86 -17.29 -5.55
N LEU A 91 -11.68 -17.91 -5.49
CA LEU A 91 -11.16 -18.74 -6.57
C LEU A 91 -12.00 -20.00 -6.79
N ASN A 92 -12.32 -20.72 -5.72
CA ASN A 92 -13.15 -21.93 -5.80
C ASN A 92 -14.53 -21.62 -6.38
N LYS A 93 -15.15 -20.54 -5.92
CA LYS A 93 -16.46 -20.11 -6.42
C LYS A 93 -16.42 -19.74 -7.90
N ASN A 94 -15.47 -18.88 -8.29
CA ASN A 94 -15.45 -18.30 -9.64
C ASN A 94 -14.86 -19.24 -10.70
N PHE A 95 -13.97 -20.16 -10.32
CA PHE A 95 -13.28 -21.04 -11.27
C PHE A 95 -13.67 -22.52 -11.15
N LEU A 96 -14.08 -22.99 -9.96
CA LEU A 96 -14.37 -24.41 -9.71
C LEU A 96 -15.85 -24.70 -9.39
N GLY A 97 -16.67 -23.66 -9.21
CA GLY A 97 -18.11 -23.77 -9.02
C GLY A 97 -18.55 -24.32 -7.65
N PHE A 98 -17.68 -24.27 -6.63
CA PHE A 98 -18.04 -24.67 -5.27
C PHE A 98 -17.48 -23.69 -4.22
N GLU A 99 -18.10 -23.69 -3.03
CA GLU A 99 -17.70 -22.85 -1.90
C GLU A 99 -17.29 -23.75 -0.73
N LEU A 100 -16.23 -23.39 0.00
CA LEU A 100 -15.92 -24.04 1.28
C LEU A 100 -16.91 -23.54 2.33
N GLN A 101 -17.65 -24.46 2.96
CA GLN A 101 -18.69 -24.13 3.95
C GLN A 101 -18.14 -23.82 5.35
N ASN A 102 -16.87 -24.15 5.63
CA ASN A 102 -16.25 -23.96 6.93
C ASN A 102 -14.97 -23.11 6.76
N ALA A 103 -15.12 -21.79 6.86
CA ALA A 103 -13.97 -20.94 7.13
C ALA A 103 -13.94 -20.73 8.64
N GLU A 104 -13.04 -21.42 9.33
CA GLU A 104 -12.62 -21.00 10.66
C GLU A 104 -12.28 -19.50 10.62
N GLN A 105 -12.58 -18.75 11.67
CA GLN A 105 -12.25 -17.33 11.72
C GLN A 105 -10.74 -17.17 11.60
N GLU A 106 -10.28 -16.68 10.45
CA GLU A 106 -8.87 -16.42 10.22
C GLU A 106 -8.45 -15.19 11.03
N HIS A 107 -7.59 -15.41 12.02
CA HIS A 107 -7.02 -14.30 12.79
C HIS A 107 -5.88 -13.66 12.00
N LEU A 108 -6.17 -12.53 11.38
CA LEU A 108 -5.20 -11.74 10.62
C LEU A 108 -4.64 -10.64 11.51
N ALA A 109 -3.34 -10.72 11.77
CA ALA A 109 -2.62 -9.66 12.46
C ALA A 109 -1.23 -9.52 11.84
N PHE A 110 -0.83 -8.27 11.64
CA PHE A 110 0.54 -7.96 11.24
C PHE A 110 1.50 -8.19 12.40
N THR A 111 2.61 -8.86 12.14
CA THR A 111 3.80 -8.72 12.98
C THR A 111 4.47 -7.36 12.72
N PHE A 112 5.26 -6.90 13.69
CA PHE A 112 6.03 -5.66 13.51
C PHE A 112 6.93 -5.73 12.27
N ASP A 113 7.67 -6.83 12.12
CA ASP A 113 8.59 -7.03 10.99
C ASP A 113 7.86 -7.03 9.64
N GLN A 114 6.66 -7.61 9.58
CA GLN A 114 5.83 -7.57 8.38
C GLN A 114 5.44 -6.13 8.02
N LYS A 115 5.03 -5.31 8.99
CA LYS A 115 4.68 -3.89 8.72
C LYS A 115 5.89 -3.13 8.18
N GLU A 116 7.06 -3.28 8.79
CA GLU A 116 8.26 -2.57 8.36
C GLU A 116 8.76 -3.03 6.99
N ASN A 117 8.75 -4.34 6.72
CA ASN A 117 9.08 -4.89 5.40
C ASN A 117 8.11 -4.38 4.33
N LEU A 118 6.79 -4.43 4.59
CA LEU A 118 5.76 -3.96 3.67
C LEU A 118 5.94 -2.47 3.34
N LYS A 119 6.18 -1.62 4.35
CA LYS A 119 6.45 -0.18 4.16
C LYS A 119 7.68 0.04 3.28
N CYS A 120 8.77 -0.69 3.53
CA CYS A 120 9.99 -0.56 2.75
C CYS A 120 9.78 -0.95 1.28
N CYS A 121 9.15 -2.10 1.04
CA CYS A 121 8.85 -2.60 -0.30
C CYS A 121 7.91 -1.65 -1.06
N LEU A 122 6.83 -1.18 -0.42
CA LEU A 122 5.89 -0.25 -1.07
C LEU A 122 6.53 1.10 -1.38
N ARG A 123 7.38 1.65 -0.50
CA ARG A 123 8.09 2.91 -0.80
C ARG A 123 8.97 2.81 -2.05
N GLN A 124 9.67 1.68 -2.21
CA GLN A 124 10.49 1.42 -3.39
C GLN A 124 9.63 1.21 -4.63
N TYR A 125 8.57 0.42 -4.50
CA TYR A 125 7.64 0.12 -5.59
C TYR A 125 6.94 1.40 -6.10
N LEU A 126 6.27 2.14 -5.22
CA LEU A 126 5.57 3.38 -5.55
C LEU A 126 6.50 4.46 -6.12
N GLY A 127 7.79 4.45 -5.73
CA GLY A 127 8.80 5.35 -6.28
C GLY A 127 9.07 5.19 -7.78
N GLN A 128 8.61 4.09 -8.39
CA GLN A 128 8.79 3.82 -9.82
C GLN A 128 7.64 4.34 -10.68
N TYR A 129 6.54 4.79 -10.08
CA TYR A 129 5.31 5.12 -10.79
C TYR A 129 4.78 6.51 -10.42
N LEU A 130 4.00 7.10 -11.33
CA LEU A 130 3.12 8.22 -11.08
C LEU A 130 1.73 7.68 -10.67
N LEU A 131 1.17 8.15 -9.56
CA LEU A 131 -0.10 7.61 -9.05
C LEU A 131 -1.27 8.39 -9.64
N ASN A 132 -2.21 7.70 -10.27
CA ASN A 132 -3.41 8.30 -10.86
C ASN A 132 -4.69 7.58 -10.41
#